data_AF-A0A4Q5GSB0-F1
#
_entry.id   AF-A0A4Q5GSB0-F1
#
_cell.length_a   1.000
_cell.length_b   1.000
_cell.length_c   1.000
_cell.angle_alpha   90.00
_cell.angle_beta   90.00
_cell.angle_gamma   90.00
#
_symmetry.space_group_name_H-M   'P 1'
#
loop_
_entity.id
_entity.type
_entity.pdbx_description
1 polymer ?
#
loop_
_entity_poly.entity_id
_entity_poly.type
_entity_poly.pdbx_seq_one_letter_code
_entity_poly.pdbx_strand_id
1 'polypeptide(L)'
;MIGKGKSISHGVAALEYDLAKEINGQAVATEIARHELYGCTGAEMVQEMKPYHIDFPNVKNNCLRFEVSPSIEESATFTDADWAELGNDFMQR
;
A
#
# COMPACT_ATOMS: atom_id res chain seq x y z
N MET A 1 13.79 10.87 6.45
CA MET A 1 12.88 9.82 5.96
C MET A 1 13.14 8.46 6.63
N ILE A 2 12.09 7.77 7.09
CA ILE A 2 12.15 6.42 7.67
C ILE A 2 11.29 5.50 6.81
N GLY A 3 11.86 4.38 6.37
CA GLY A 3 11.15 3.30 5.68
C GLY A 3 10.99 2.08 6.59
N LYS A 4 9.78 1.53 6.66
CA LYS A 4 9.49 0.28 7.38
C LYS A 4 8.80 -0.72 6.45
N GLY A 5 9.45 -1.85 6.23
CA GLY A 5 8.86 -3.00 5.55
C GLY A 5 8.38 -4.05 6.55
N LYS A 6 7.19 -4.60 6.35
CA LYS A 6 6.68 -5.76 7.10
C LYS A 6 5.87 -6.68 6.21
N SER A 7 6.04 -7.99 6.37
CA SER A 7 5.06 -8.96 5.85
C SER A 7 3.84 -8.97 6.75
N ILE A 8 2.62 -8.91 6.19
CA ILE A 8 1.38 -8.92 6.95
C ILE A 8 0.46 -10.05 6.48
N SER A 9 -0.32 -10.59 7.42
CA SER A 9 -1.32 -11.64 7.14
C SER A 9 -2.71 -11.09 6.79
N HIS A 10 -2.95 -9.79 7.03
CA HIS A 10 -4.24 -9.13 6.93
C HIS A 10 -4.25 -8.07 5.81
N GLY A 11 -3.68 -8.40 4.64
CA GLY A 11 -3.56 -7.47 3.50
C GLY A 11 -4.89 -6.90 3.03
N VAL A 12 -5.94 -7.74 2.95
CA VAL A 12 -7.31 -7.31 2.58
C VAL A 12 -7.81 -6.21 3.52
N ALA A 13 -7.85 -6.53 4.81
CA ALA A 13 -8.36 -5.62 5.82
C ALA A 13 -7.51 -4.35 5.93
N ALA A 14 -6.19 -4.44 5.73
CA ALA A 14 -5.32 -3.28 5.72
C ALA A 14 -5.66 -2.32 4.56
N LEU A 15 -5.82 -2.85 3.35
CA LEU A 15 -6.18 -2.04 2.18
C LEU A 15 -7.57 -1.41 2.33
N GLU A 16 -8.56 -2.21 2.72
CA GLU A 16 -9.94 -1.73 2.92
C GLU A 16 -10.02 -0.69 4.02
N TYR A 17 -9.27 -0.88 5.12
CA TYR A 17 -9.17 0.12 6.18
C TYR A 17 -8.57 1.43 5.68
N ASP A 18 -7.44 1.37 4.96
CA ASP A 18 -6.77 2.58 4.47
C ASP A 18 -7.66 3.32 3.45
N LEU A 19 -8.33 2.62 2.53
CA LEU A 19 -9.27 3.21 1.56
C LEU A 19 -10.53 3.82 2.19
N ALA A 20 -11.09 3.17 3.21
CA ALA A 20 -12.30 3.65 3.90
C ALA A 20 -11.99 4.73 4.96
N LYS A 21 -10.72 5.04 5.20
CA LYS A 21 -10.32 5.95 6.26
C LYS A 21 -10.66 7.39 5.88
N GLU A 22 -11.51 8.00 6.70
CA GLU A 22 -11.86 9.40 6.61
C GLU A 22 -11.56 10.12 7.93
N ILE A 23 -11.02 11.32 7.84
CA ILE A 23 -10.82 12.22 8.99
C ILE A 23 -11.51 13.53 8.65
N ASN A 24 -12.43 13.98 9.51
CA ASN A 24 -13.24 15.18 9.29
C ASN A 24 -14.01 15.18 7.94
N GLY A 25 -14.45 14.01 7.48
CA GLY A 25 -15.18 13.85 6.21
C GLY A 25 -14.31 13.93 4.95
N GLN A 26 -12.99 13.93 5.10
CA GLN A 26 -12.04 13.88 3.99
C GLN A 26 -11.31 12.54 3.99
N ALA A 27 -11.29 11.88 2.84
CA ALA A 27 -10.50 10.66 2.64
C ALA A 27 -9.02 10.97 2.89
N VAL A 28 -8.38 10.17 3.74
CA VAL A 28 -6.97 10.38 4.11
C VAL A 28 -6.01 9.45 3.38
N ALA A 29 -6.53 8.59 2.52
CA ALA A 29 -5.75 7.78 1.60
C ALA A 29 -6.17 8.10 0.16
N THR A 30 -5.21 8.12 -0.73
CA THR A 30 -5.42 8.24 -2.17
C THR A 30 -4.56 7.19 -2.85
N GLU A 31 -5.17 6.40 -3.75
CA GLU A 31 -4.43 5.47 -4.58
C GLU A 31 -3.67 6.26 -5.65
N ILE A 32 -2.34 6.15 -5.66
CA ILE A 32 -1.48 6.87 -6.61
C ILE A 32 -1.01 5.99 -7.78
N ALA A 33 -1.01 4.67 -7.60
CA ALA A 33 -0.55 3.72 -8.60
C ALA A 33 -1.13 2.33 -8.36
N ARG A 34 -1.46 1.63 -9.44
CA ARG A 34 -1.84 0.22 -9.45
C ARG A 34 -1.17 -0.46 -10.64
N HIS A 35 -0.39 -1.51 -10.38
CA HIS A 35 0.38 -2.21 -11.39
C HIS A 35 -0.03 -3.68 -11.44
N GLU A 36 -0.43 -4.14 -12.63
CA GLU A 36 -0.66 -5.56 -12.95
C GLU A 36 -1.53 -6.30 -11.93
N LEU A 37 -2.63 -5.67 -11.50
CA LEU A 37 -3.48 -6.20 -10.44
C LEU A 37 -4.94 -6.22 -10.88
N TYR A 38 -5.59 -7.37 -10.72
CA TYR A 38 -7.00 -7.59 -11.03
C TYR A 38 -7.91 -7.10 -9.89
N GLY A 39 -8.88 -6.25 -10.25
CA GLY A 39 -9.89 -5.74 -9.33
C GLY A 39 -9.48 -4.47 -8.58
N CYS A 40 -10.41 -3.95 -7.77
CA CYS A 40 -10.26 -2.73 -6.97
C CYS A 40 -10.33 -2.98 -5.46
N THR A 41 -10.75 -4.18 -5.05
CA THR A 41 -10.97 -4.54 -3.64
C THR A 41 -9.89 -5.49 -3.16
N GLY A 42 -9.54 -5.43 -1.87
CA GLY A 42 -8.54 -6.33 -1.30
C GLY A 42 -8.88 -7.81 -1.50
N ALA A 43 -10.16 -8.15 -1.52
CA ALA A 43 -10.66 -9.50 -1.79
C ALA A 43 -10.29 -10.00 -3.20
N GLU A 44 -10.47 -9.15 -4.22
CA GLU A 44 -10.11 -9.48 -5.61
C GLU A 44 -8.59 -9.67 -5.74
N MET A 45 -7.80 -8.78 -5.13
CA MET A 45 -6.34 -8.85 -5.11
C MET A 45 -5.85 -10.18 -4.52
N VAL A 46 -6.42 -10.59 -3.38
CA VAL A 46 -6.03 -11.86 -2.74
C VAL A 46 -6.50 -13.06 -3.55
N GLN A 47 -7.65 -12.98 -4.21
CA GLN A 47 -8.14 -14.07 -5.06
C GLN A 47 -7.17 -14.34 -6.22
N GLU A 48 -6.64 -13.30 -6.86
CA GLU A 48 -5.64 -13.43 -7.92
C GLU A 48 -4.35 -14.12 -7.42
N MET A 49 -3.95 -13.86 -6.18
CA MET A 49 -2.72 -14.43 -5.59
C MET A 49 -2.87 -15.89 -5.12
N LYS A 50 -4.09 -16.42 -4.97
CA LYS A 50 -4.34 -17.77 -4.44
C LYS A 50 -3.66 -18.88 -5.24
N PRO A 51 -3.72 -18.94 -6.59
CA PRO A 51 -3.11 -20.00 -7.37
C PRO A 51 -1.58 -20.04 -7.19
N TYR A 52 -0.93 -18.88 -7.22
CA TYR A 52 0.52 -18.77 -7.02
C TYR A 52 0.94 -19.26 -5.63
N HIS A 53 0.10 -19.04 -4.62
CA HIS A 53 0.41 -19.44 -3.25
C HIS A 53 0.40 -20.97 -3.04
N ILE A 54 -0.35 -21.71 -3.85
CA ILE A 54 -0.42 -23.18 -3.77
C ILE A 54 0.97 -23.80 -3.98
N ASP A 55 1.77 -23.22 -4.87
CA ASP A 55 3.11 -23.69 -5.19
C ASP A 55 4.15 -23.33 -4.11
N PHE A 56 3.81 -22.43 -3.17
CA PHE A 56 4.70 -21.95 -2.11
C PHE A 56 4.12 -22.13 -0.70
N PRO A 57 3.89 -23.37 -0.23
CA PRO A 57 3.22 -23.67 1.04
C PRO A 57 3.95 -23.15 2.30
N ASN A 58 5.23 -22.78 2.17
CA ASN A 58 6.03 -22.23 3.26
C ASN A 58 5.86 -20.71 3.41
N VAL A 59 5.31 -20.02 2.42
CA VAL A 59 5.01 -18.60 2.50
C VAL A 59 3.76 -18.46 3.35
N LYS A 60 3.83 -17.76 4.48
CA LYS A 60 2.67 -17.58 5.39
C LYS A 60 1.92 -16.28 5.15
N ASN A 61 2.62 -15.28 4.62
CA ASN A 61 2.10 -13.94 4.37
C ASN A 61 2.30 -13.64 2.88
N ASN A 62 1.21 -13.32 2.19
CA ASN A 62 1.20 -12.97 0.77
C ASN A 62 1.26 -11.46 0.53
N CYS A 63 1.26 -10.65 1.59
CA CYS A 63 1.24 -9.20 1.50
C CYS A 63 2.46 -8.61 2.20
N LEU A 64 3.16 -7.73 1.48
CA LEU A 64 4.22 -6.89 2.03
C LEU A 64 3.69 -5.46 2.13
N ARG A 65 3.84 -4.85 3.30
CA ARG A 65 3.50 -3.45 3.54
C ARG A 65 4.78 -2.68 3.75
N PHE A 66 4.94 -1.63 2.95
CA PHE A 66 5.98 -0.63 3.11
C PHE A 66 5.33 0.66 3.58
N GLU A 67 5.91 1.25 4.62
CA GLU A 67 5.52 2.55 5.16
C GLU A 67 6.73 3.47 5.03
N VAL A 68 6.61 4.51 4.22
CA VAL A 68 7.66 5.51 4.00
C VAL A 68 7.18 6.82 4.57
N SER A 69 7.86 7.29 5.61
CA SER A 69 7.52 8.54 6.30
C SER A 69 8.68 9.52 6.16
N PRO A 70 8.52 10.62 5.38
CA PRO A 70 9.43 11.75 5.46
C PRO A 70 9.41 12.37 6.87
N SER A 71 10.43 13.17 7.20
CA SER A 71 10.40 13.91 8.46
C SER A 71 9.33 15.01 8.43
N ILE A 72 8.87 15.45 9.61
CA ILE A 72 7.85 16.51 9.73
C ILE A 72 8.30 17.79 9.02
N GLU A 73 9.60 18.11 9.11
CA GLU A 73 10.19 19.30 8.48
C GLU A 73 10.17 19.20 6.96
N GLU A 74 10.49 18.03 6.41
CA GLU A 74 10.45 17.77 4.96
C GLU A 74 9.00 17.76 4.44
N SER A 75 8.08 17.13 5.17
CA SER A 75 6.70 16.95 4.72
C SER A 75 5.81 18.20 4.88
N ALA A 76 6.26 19.21 5.63
CA ALA A 76 5.46 20.41 5.91
C ALA A 76 5.12 21.21 4.64
N THR A 77 5.93 21.11 3.59
CA THR A 77 5.72 21.81 2.31
C THR A 77 5.28 20.88 1.19
N PHE A 78 5.05 19.59 1.47
CA PHE A 78 4.68 18.63 0.43
C PHE A 78 3.27 18.89 -0.05
N THR A 79 3.13 18.98 -1.37
CA THR A 79 1.87 18.94 -2.09
C THR A 79 1.51 17.50 -2.47
N ASP A 80 0.28 17.27 -2.91
CA ASP A 80 -0.15 15.96 -3.41
C ASP A 80 0.73 15.45 -4.57
N ALA A 81 1.30 16.36 -5.36
CA ALA A 81 2.23 16.03 -6.44
C ALA A 81 3.58 15.50 -5.91
N ASP A 82 4.11 16.12 -4.85
CA ASP A 82 5.36 15.68 -4.21
C ASP A 82 5.19 14.29 -3.56
N TRP A 83 4.01 14.01 -3.01
CA TRP A 83 3.67 12.67 -2.49
C TRP A 83 3.59 11.61 -3.59
N ALA A 84 3.02 11.96 -4.74
CA ALA A 84 2.97 11.07 -5.89
C ALA A 84 4.37 10.81 -6.47
N GLU A 85 5.23 11.85 -6.55
CA GLU A 85 6.62 11.73 -6.98
C GLU A 85 7.41 10.83 -6.03
N LEU A 86 7.30 11.02 -4.71
CA LEU A 86 7.95 10.16 -3.72
C LEU A 86 7.53 8.69 -3.88
N GLY A 87 6.23 8.44 -4.09
CA GLY A 87 5.72 7.10 -4.35
C GLY A 87 6.31 6.47 -5.61
N ASN A 88 6.39 7.24 -6.69
CA ASN A 88 6.98 6.79 -7.96
C ASN A 88 8.49 6.51 -7.82
N ASP A 89 9.23 7.38 -7.14
CA ASP A 89 10.66 7.21 -6.87
C ASP A 89 10.96 5.96 -6.06
N PHE A 90 10.10 5.64 -5.09
CA PHE A 90 10.20 4.40 -4.32
C PHE A 90 9.98 3.15 -5.19
N MET A 91 9.08 3.22 -6.17
CA MET A 91 8.75 2.10 -7.05
C MET A 91 9.77 1.86 -8.17
N GLN A 92 10.57 2.88 -8.54
CA GLN A 92 11.57 2.79 -9.62
C GLN A 92 12.95 2.29 -9.16
N ARG A 93 13.21 2.25 -7.85
CA ARG A 93 14.51 1.86 -7.27
C ARG A 93 14.48 0.45 -6.70
#